data_AF-A0A4R8V2S2-F1
#
_entry.id   AF-A0A4R8V2S2-F1
#
_cell.length_a   1.000
_cell.length_b   1.000
_cell.length_c   1.000
_cell.angle_alpha   90.00
_cell.angle_beta   90.00
_cell.angle_gamma   90.00
#
_symmetry.space_group_name_H-M   'P 1'
#
loop_
_entity.id
_entity.type
_entity.pdbx_description
1 polymer ?
#
loop_
_entity_poly.entity_id
_entity_poly.type
_entity_poly.pdbx_seq_one_letter_code
_entity_poly.pdbx_strand_id
1 'polypeptide(L)'
;MFDCGRIGVKEALAPMFMENPDSTGSNAAIVAVEQARDLLLAALGGVSFGLLGDEESLTMLLALESVGRVVDGARVLSTTDVLRRSEYFDASAAKNAAAQAAAVQTAAVQTASVQTVAAEVAGAESGRTESGSTESVIPEGATPSAAALAAPTLARRLGCRSGVDLVCTLARLSRAEVRQRAALGEKAGERMLLGRPLTPTYPVLGEALQGGAVGVEQARVIVKVLDGLRSSVLIEDLDRVERSLVASGSGAITPETEGLPGAGIAFAPELLRQQGIQW
;
A
#
# COMPACT_ATOMS: atom_id res chain seq x y z
N MET A 1 25.30 -17.06 -15.27
CA MET A 1 25.71 -15.65 -15.40
C MET A 1 24.62 -14.96 -16.20
N PHE A 2 23.56 -14.53 -15.52
CA PHE A 2 22.46 -13.79 -16.14
C PHE A 2 22.60 -12.35 -15.69
N ASP A 3 23.00 -11.52 -16.64
CA ASP A 3 23.13 -10.08 -16.50
C ASP A 3 21.71 -9.50 -16.40
N CYS A 4 21.30 -9.18 -15.16
CA CYS A 4 20.03 -8.51 -14.89
C CYS A 4 20.28 -7.01 -14.92
N GLY A 5 20.40 -6.50 -16.15
CA GLY A 5 20.45 -5.07 -16.44
C GLY A 5 19.21 -4.37 -15.88
N ARG A 6 19.42 -3.17 -15.34
CA ARG A 6 18.37 -2.25 -14.87
C ARG A 6 17.29 -2.10 -15.94
N ILE A 7 16.09 -2.63 -15.68
CA ILE A 7 14.90 -2.22 -16.42
C ILE A 7 14.20 -1.18 -15.56
N GLY A 8 14.24 0.08 -15.99
CA GLY A 8 13.40 1.11 -15.41
C GLY A 8 11.94 0.80 -15.76
N VAL A 9 11.01 1.07 -14.83
CA VAL A 9 9.55 0.81 -15.04
C VAL A 9 9.02 1.44 -16.34
N LYS A 10 9.67 2.50 -16.85
CA LYS A 10 9.35 3.15 -18.14
C LYS A 10 9.68 2.30 -19.37
N GLU A 11 10.64 1.37 -19.31
CA GLU A 11 11.09 0.59 -20.47
C GLU A 11 10.28 -0.70 -20.69
N ALA A 12 9.43 -1.09 -19.75
CA ALA A 12 8.53 -2.24 -19.90
C ALA A 12 7.28 -1.95 -20.76
N LEU A 13 7.16 -0.74 -21.33
CA LEU A 13 5.92 -0.28 -21.98
C LEU A 13 6.19 0.32 -23.37
N ALA A 14 6.27 -0.54 -24.41
CA ALA A 14 5.59 -0.40 -25.72
C ALA A 14 6.20 -1.31 -26.82
N PRO A 15 5.44 -1.72 -27.88
CA PRO A 15 3.99 -1.61 -28.08
C PRO A 15 3.30 -2.92 -28.53
N MET A 16 2.03 -3.09 -28.15
CA MET A 16 0.97 -3.67 -28.99
C MET A 16 -0.37 -3.36 -28.32
N PHE A 17 -0.70 -2.08 -28.22
CA PHE A 17 -2.06 -1.51 -28.24
C PHE A 17 -1.86 0.00 -28.27
N MET A 18 -2.39 0.62 -29.33
CA MET A 18 -2.30 2.05 -29.57
C MET A 18 -3.29 2.76 -28.63
N GLU A 19 -2.93 2.85 -27.35
CA GLU A 19 -3.51 3.83 -26.43
C GLU A 19 -2.67 5.11 -26.52
N ASN A 20 -3.36 6.23 -26.58
CA ASN A 20 -2.82 7.57 -26.77
C ASN A 20 -1.73 7.87 -25.69
N PRO A 21 -0.44 8.11 -26.04
CA PRO A 21 0.64 8.24 -25.07
C PRO A 21 0.58 9.51 -24.21
N ASP A 22 -0.34 10.43 -24.48
CA ASP A 22 -0.36 11.77 -23.86
C ASP A 22 -1.17 11.89 -22.56
N SER A 23 -1.70 10.80 -21.98
CA SER A 23 -2.45 10.88 -20.72
C SER A 23 -1.71 10.38 -19.46
N THR A 24 -0.43 10.05 -19.54
CA THR A 24 0.37 9.75 -18.33
C THR A 24 1.15 10.99 -17.93
N GLY A 25 0.45 12.00 -17.42
CA GLY A 25 1.11 13.08 -16.68
C GLY A 25 1.95 12.43 -15.60
N SER A 26 3.28 12.48 -15.74
CA SER A 26 4.20 11.91 -14.75
C SER A 26 3.87 12.58 -13.42
N ASN A 27 3.44 11.79 -12.43
CA ASN A 27 3.10 12.34 -11.13
C ASN A 27 4.30 13.14 -10.62
N ALA A 28 4.10 14.43 -10.34
CA ALA A 28 5.18 15.35 -10.00
C ALA A 28 6.01 14.86 -8.81
N ALA A 29 5.39 14.16 -7.86
CA ALA A 29 6.09 13.56 -6.72
C ALA A 29 7.06 12.43 -7.14
N ILE A 30 6.68 11.60 -8.12
CA ILE A 30 7.56 10.54 -8.65
C ILE A 30 8.79 11.16 -9.31
N VAL A 31 8.59 12.20 -10.13
CA VAL A 31 9.67 12.93 -10.78
C VAL A 31 10.59 13.59 -9.75
N ALA A 32 10.04 14.21 -8.71
CA ALA A 32 10.81 14.82 -7.64
C ALA A 32 11.67 13.80 -6.86
N VAL A 33 11.13 12.59 -6.59
CA VAL A 33 11.90 11.51 -5.94
C VAL A 33 13.03 10.99 -6.84
N GLU A 34 12.79 10.87 -8.15
CA GLU A 34 13.83 10.52 -9.12
C GLU A 34 14.95 11.58 -9.15
N GLN A 35 14.59 12.87 -9.16
CA GLN A 35 15.56 13.97 -9.08
C GLN A 35 16.34 13.98 -7.76
N ALA A 36 15.68 13.76 -6.63
CA ALA A 36 16.33 13.68 -5.33
C ALA A 36 17.36 12.54 -5.27
N ARG A 37 17.07 11.39 -5.91
CA ARG A 37 18.03 10.29 -6.06
C ARG A 37 19.28 10.75 -6.81
N ASP A 38 19.11 11.44 -7.93
CA ASP A 38 20.23 11.86 -8.76
C ASP A 38 21.09 12.94 -8.07
N LEU A 39 20.46 13.86 -7.33
CA LEU A 39 21.16 14.81 -6.47
C LEU A 39 21.97 14.11 -5.37
N LEU A 40 21.39 13.10 -4.70
CA LEU A 40 22.09 12.35 -3.67
C LEU A 40 23.27 11.56 -4.25
N LEU A 41 23.10 10.94 -5.42
CA LEU A 41 24.18 10.25 -6.13
C LEU A 41 25.32 11.21 -6.49
N ALA A 42 25.00 12.41 -6.99
CA ALA A 42 25.99 13.43 -7.30
C ALA A 42 26.74 13.90 -6.04
N ALA A 43 26.01 14.14 -4.93
CA ALA A 43 26.61 14.57 -3.67
C ALA A 43 27.56 13.52 -3.09
N LEU A 44 27.19 12.23 -3.15
CA LEU A 44 28.00 11.14 -2.58
C LEU A 44 29.14 10.68 -3.49
N GLY A 45 29.03 10.88 -4.81
CA GLY A 45 30.03 10.41 -5.78
C GLY A 45 31.43 11.02 -5.60
N GLY A 46 31.55 12.17 -4.94
CA GLY A 46 32.83 12.83 -4.64
C GLY A 46 33.39 12.57 -3.24
N VAL A 47 32.66 11.84 -2.37
CA VAL A 47 33.04 11.67 -0.96
C VAL A 47 33.97 10.47 -0.81
N SER A 48 35.16 10.72 -0.25
CA SER A 48 36.07 9.65 0.19
C SER A 48 35.89 9.43 1.68
N PHE A 49 35.01 8.51 2.08
CA PHE A 49 34.65 8.27 3.49
C PHE A 49 35.85 7.99 4.41
N GLY A 50 36.91 7.35 3.90
CA GLY A 50 38.13 7.09 4.68
C GLY A 50 39.04 8.29 4.90
N LEU A 51 38.75 9.44 4.27
CA LEU A 51 39.48 10.70 4.43
C LEU A 51 38.73 11.72 5.31
N LEU A 52 37.51 11.40 5.72
CA LEU A 52 36.75 12.24 6.64
C LEU A 52 37.35 12.14 8.04
N GLY A 53 37.42 13.25 8.76
CA GLY A 53 37.71 13.23 10.20
C GLY A 53 36.60 12.54 11.00
N ASP A 54 36.83 12.28 12.29
CA ASP A 54 35.84 11.59 13.14
C ASP A 54 34.51 12.36 13.23
N GLU A 55 34.57 13.68 13.43
CA GLU A 55 33.37 14.54 13.51
C GLU A 55 32.64 14.63 12.17
N GLU A 56 33.38 14.74 11.07
CA GLU A 56 32.81 14.76 9.71
C GLU A 56 32.17 13.42 9.35
N SER A 57 32.80 12.32 9.73
CA SER A 57 32.29 10.96 9.54
C SER A 57 30.98 10.76 10.29
N LEU A 58 30.92 11.18 11.55
CA LEU A 58 29.71 11.10 12.35
C LEU A 58 28.60 12.00 11.78
N THR A 59 28.93 13.23 11.39
CA THR A 59 27.98 14.16 10.78
C THR A 59 27.42 13.61 9.47
N MET A 60 28.27 13.03 8.62
CA MET A 60 27.88 12.37 7.37
C MET A 60 26.95 11.19 7.65
N LEU A 61 27.28 10.33 8.63
CA LEU A 61 26.43 9.21 9.02
C LEU A 61 25.05 9.69 9.47
N LEU A 62 24.97 10.69 10.36
CA LEU A 62 23.70 11.22 10.86
C LEU A 62 22.85 11.86 9.75
N ALA A 63 23.47 12.55 8.81
CA ALA A 63 22.78 13.12 7.65
C ALA A 63 22.17 12.03 6.75
N LEU A 64 22.93 10.97 6.48
CA LEU A 64 22.46 9.83 5.68
C LEU A 64 21.35 9.05 6.38
N GLU A 65 21.46 8.83 7.69
CA GLU A 65 20.41 8.23 8.50
C GLU A 65 19.12 9.07 8.46
N SER A 66 19.24 10.40 8.50
CA SER A 66 18.07 11.29 8.39
C SER A 66 17.37 11.13 7.03
N VAL A 67 18.11 11.07 5.94
CA VAL A 67 17.54 10.82 4.60
C VAL A 67 16.92 9.42 4.53
N GLY A 68 17.61 8.42 5.09
CA GLY A 68 17.15 7.04 5.17
C GLY A 68 15.79 6.90 5.84
N ARG A 69 15.58 7.55 7.00
CA ARG A 69 14.31 7.51 7.73
C ARG A 69 13.12 8.04 6.92
N VAL A 70 13.29 9.16 6.21
CA VAL A 70 12.23 9.71 5.34
C VAL A 70 11.87 8.73 4.24
N VAL A 71 12.89 8.16 3.59
CA VAL A 71 12.71 7.16 2.52
C VAL A 71 12.05 5.89 3.05
N ASP A 72 12.43 5.44 4.24
CA ASP A 72 11.89 4.24 4.86
C ASP A 72 10.43 4.43 5.32
N GLY A 73 10.07 5.60 5.84
CA GLY A 73 8.67 5.97 6.08
C GLY A 73 7.84 5.90 4.80
N ALA A 74 8.31 6.53 3.72
CA ALA A 74 7.64 6.47 2.42
C ALA A 74 7.56 5.03 1.87
N ARG A 75 8.59 4.19 2.08
CA ARG A 75 8.58 2.76 1.70
C ARG A 75 7.54 1.96 2.48
N VAL A 76 7.34 2.24 3.77
CA VAL A 76 6.28 1.62 4.57
C VAL A 76 4.90 1.96 4.00
N LEU A 77 4.63 3.25 3.74
CA LEU A 77 3.33 3.69 3.25
C LEU A 77 3.05 3.21 1.82
N SER A 78 4.01 3.34 0.91
CA SER A 78 3.87 2.91 -0.48
C SER A 78 3.70 1.39 -0.62
N THR A 79 4.43 0.59 0.18
CA THR A 79 4.25 -0.87 0.20
C THR A 79 2.82 -1.22 0.62
N THR A 80 2.31 -0.56 1.66
CA THR A 80 0.95 -0.78 2.16
C THR A 80 -0.09 -0.43 1.11
N ASP A 81 0.05 0.72 0.44
CA ASP A 81 -0.88 1.12 -0.63
C ASP A 81 -0.88 0.13 -1.81
N VAL A 82 0.29 -0.31 -2.27
CA VAL A 82 0.41 -1.29 -3.37
C VAL A 82 -0.29 -2.61 -3.00
N LEU A 83 -0.10 -3.11 -1.78
CA LEU A 83 -0.76 -4.33 -1.33
C LEU A 83 -2.27 -4.16 -1.21
N ARG A 84 -2.72 -3.09 -0.58
CA ARG A 84 -4.15 -2.77 -0.45
C ARG A 84 -4.85 -2.71 -1.81
N ARG A 85 -4.22 -2.05 -2.79
CA ARG A 85 -4.75 -2.00 -4.17
C ARG A 85 -4.79 -3.40 -4.78
N SER A 86 -3.73 -4.20 -4.62
CA SER A 86 -3.73 -5.58 -5.12
C SER A 86 -4.84 -6.44 -4.51
N GLU A 87 -5.03 -6.38 -3.20
CA GLU A 87 -6.04 -7.17 -2.48
C GLU A 87 -7.47 -6.79 -2.86
N TYR A 88 -7.77 -5.49 -3.00
CA TYR A 88 -9.07 -5.03 -3.48
C TYR A 88 -9.41 -5.63 -4.84
N PHE A 89 -8.44 -5.62 -5.76
CA PHE A 89 -8.67 -6.17 -7.09
C PHE A 89 -8.72 -7.71 -7.09
N ASP A 90 -7.91 -8.40 -6.29
CA ASP A 90 -7.99 -9.86 -6.14
C ASP A 90 -9.35 -10.30 -5.55
N ALA A 91 -9.86 -9.60 -4.55
CA ALA A 91 -11.19 -9.83 -3.97
C ALA A 91 -12.33 -9.54 -4.97
N SER A 92 -12.21 -8.46 -5.76
CA SER A 92 -13.19 -8.15 -6.82
C SER A 92 -13.18 -9.21 -7.93
N ALA A 93 -11.99 -9.67 -8.34
CA ALA A 93 -11.84 -10.70 -9.36
C ALA A 93 -12.38 -12.05 -8.88
N ALA A 94 -12.18 -12.40 -7.61
CA ALA A 94 -12.75 -13.60 -7.01
C ALA A 94 -14.29 -13.55 -6.98
N LYS A 95 -14.89 -12.41 -6.63
CA LYS A 95 -16.34 -12.20 -6.69
C LYS A 95 -16.88 -12.34 -8.12
N ASN A 96 -16.21 -11.75 -9.10
CA ASN A 96 -16.60 -11.84 -10.51
C ASN A 96 -16.50 -13.29 -11.03
N ALA A 97 -15.44 -14.01 -10.67
CA ALA A 97 -15.29 -15.43 -11.02
C ALA A 97 -16.38 -16.31 -10.38
N ALA A 98 -16.72 -16.06 -9.12
CA ALA A 98 -17.82 -16.75 -8.44
C ALA A 98 -19.18 -16.46 -9.10
N ALA A 99 -19.42 -15.20 -9.51
CA ALA A 99 -20.65 -14.82 -10.22
C ALA A 99 -20.75 -15.50 -11.59
N GLN A 100 -19.64 -15.60 -12.34
CA GLN A 100 -19.60 -16.33 -13.62
C GLN A 100 -19.82 -17.82 -13.43
N ALA A 101 -19.20 -18.44 -12.43
CA ALA A 101 -19.41 -19.85 -12.10
C ALA A 101 -20.89 -20.13 -11.74
N ALA A 102 -21.51 -19.26 -10.96
CA ALA A 102 -22.94 -19.34 -10.62
C ALA A 102 -23.85 -19.16 -11.86
N ALA A 103 -23.51 -18.25 -12.77
CA ALA A 103 -24.24 -18.06 -14.02
C ALA A 103 -24.13 -19.29 -14.95
N VAL A 104 -22.95 -19.90 -15.06
CA VAL A 104 -22.74 -21.15 -15.81
C VAL A 104 -23.54 -22.30 -15.19
N GLN A 105 -23.59 -22.40 -13.86
CA GLN A 105 -24.38 -23.42 -13.16
C GLN A 105 -25.88 -23.22 -13.38
N THR A 106 -26.35 -21.98 -13.36
CA THR A 106 -27.76 -21.62 -13.57
C THR A 106 -28.18 -21.87 -15.02
N ALA A 107 -27.30 -21.55 -15.98
CA ALA A 107 -27.49 -21.89 -17.39
C ALA A 107 -27.55 -23.42 -17.58
N ALA A 108 -26.66 -24.18 -16.94
CA ALA A 108 -26.67 -25.65 -17.03
C ALA A 108 -27.96 -26.27 -16.48
N VAL A 109 -28.47 -25.75 -15.36
CA VAL A 109 -29.76 -26.19 -14.78
C VAL A 109 -30.94 -25.81 -15.68
N GLN A 110 -30.92 -24.62 -16.29
CA GLN A 110 -31.94 -24.20 -17.25
C GLN A 110 -31.94 -25.09 -18.50
N THR A 111 -30.77 -25.39 -19.07
CA THR A 111 -30.65 -26.30 -20.23
C THR A 111 -31.15 -27.70 -19.91
N ALA A 112 -30.86 -28.21 -18.70
CA ALA A 112 -31.38 -29.50 -18.23
C ALA A 112 -32.90 -29.47 -18.04
N SER A 113 -33.46 -28.38 -17.49
CA SER A 113 -34.91 -28.22 -17.32
C SER A 113 -35.67 -28.06 -18.64
N VAL A 114 -35.08 -27.41 -19.65
CA VAL A 114 -35.65 -27.30 -21.01
C VAL A 114 -35.64 -28.66 -21.71
N GLN A 115 -34.62 -29.49 -21.50
CA GLN A 115 -34.57 -30.86 -22.01
C GLN A 115 -35.60 -31.79 -21.35
N THR A 116 -35.90 -31.60 -20.05
CA THR A 116 -36.97 -32.36 -19.39
C THR A 116 -38.37 -31.95 -19.86
N VAL A 117 -38.61 -30.65 -20.10
CA VAL A 117 -39.90 -30.18 -20.63
C VAL A 117 -40.08 -30.54 -22.12
N ALA A 118 -39.00 -30.54 -22.91
CA ALA A 118 -39.03 -31.01 -24.30
C ALA A 118 -39.30 -32.52 -24.42
N ALA A 119 -38.97 -33.31 -23.39
CA ALA A 119 -39.33 -34.72 -23.31
C ALA A 119 -40.80 -34.94 -22.91
N GLU A 120 -41.43 -34.00 -22.19
CA GLU A 120 -42.85 -34.06 -21.79
C GLU A 120 -43.82 -33.46 -22.82
N VAL A 121 -43.35 -32.63 -23.77
CA VAL A 121 -44.20 -31.98 -24.80
C VAL A 121 -44.08 -32.65 -26.19
N ALA A 122 -43.55 -33.87 -26.27
CA ALA A 122 -43.55 -34.67 -27.51
C ALA A 122 -44.95 -35.29 -27.79
N GLY A 123 -45.98 -34.46 -27.78
CA GLY A 123 -47.37 -34.84 -27.99
C GLY A 123 -48.35 -33.66 -28.05
N ALA A 124 -48.10 -32.63 -28.86
CA ALA A 124 -49.14 -31.79 -29.48
C ALA A 124 -48.55 -30.78 -30.48
N GLU A 125 -49.30 -30.54 -31.55
CA GLU A 125 -48.94 -29.83 -32.78
C GLU A 125 -48.83 -28.29 -32.71
N SER A 126 -48.07 -27.76 -33.67
CA SER A 126 -48.30 -26.57 -34.53
C SER A 126 -48.68 -25.20 -33.92
N GLY A 127 -47.86 -24.17 -34.20
CA GLY A 127 -48.28 -22.78 -34.06
C GLY A 127 -47.18 -21.70 -34.22
N ARG A 128 -46.99 -21.24 -35.48
CA ARG A 128 -46.74 -19.86 -35.97
C ARG A 128 -45.89 -18.82 -35.18
N THR A 129 -44.98 -18.20 -35.95
CA THR A 129 -44.20 -16.94 -35.82
C THR A 129 -44.63 -15.88 -34.79
N GLU A 130 -43.65 -15.20 -34.16
CA GLU A 130 -43.36 -13.76 -34.38
C GLU A 130 -42.11 -13.26 -33.64
N SER A 131 -41.37 -12.36 -34.30
CA SER A 131 -40.26 -11.57 -33.75
C SER A 131 -40.80 -10.45 -32.87
N GLY A 132 -40.17 -10.21 -31.72
CA GLY A 132 -40.44 -9.07 -30.86
C GLY A 132 -39.14 -8.52 -30.26
N SER A 133 -38.59 -7.52 -30.91
CA SER A 133 -37.53 -6.64 -30.39
C SER A 133 -38.13 -5.60 -29.44
N THR A 134 -37.63 -5.50 -28.20
CA THR A 134 -37.80 -4.30 -27.36
C THR A 134 -36.53 -4.05 -26.56
N GLU A 135 -35.66 -3.23 -27.15
CA GLU A 135 -35.05 -2.03 -26.57
C GLU A 135 -34.85 -2.00 -25.04
N SER A 136 -33.60 -2.23 -24.62
CA SER A 136 -33.15 -1.99 -23.24
C SER A 136 -32.47 -0.62 -23.17
N VAL A 137 -33.18 0.32 -22.56
CA VAL A 137 -32.74 1.67 -22.23
C VAL A 137 -31.56 1.62 -21.25
N ILE A 138 -30.43 2.23 -21.62
CA ILE A 138 -29.26 2.42 -20.76
C ILE A 138 -29.48 3.68 -19.90
N PRO A 139 -29.50 3.62 -18.56
CA PRO A 139 -29.48 4.83 -17.75
C PRO A 139 -28.05 5.37 -17.66
N GLU A 140 -27.88 6.58 -18.17
CA GLU A 140 -26.67 7.40 -18.08
C GLU A 140 -26.51 7.91 -16.64
N GLY A 141 -25.52 7.37 -15.95
CA GLY A 141 -25.14 7.75 -14.59
C GLY A 141 -23.79 7.13 -14.26
N ALA A 142 -22.72 7.84 -14.61
CA ALA A 142 -21.33 7.43 -14.43
C ALA A 142 -20.98 7.22 -12.94
N THR A 143 -21.27 6.02 -12.44
CA THR A 143 -20.49 5.38 -11.38
C THR A 143 -19.17 4.88 -12.00
N PRO A 144 -18.02 4.91 -11.29
CA PRO A 144 -16.79 4.36 -11.84
C PRO A 144 -17.04 2.92 -12.26
N SER A 145 -16.94 2.70 -13.58
CA SER A 145 -17.50 1.57 -14.30
C SER A 145 -17.03 0.22 -13.75
N ALA A 146 -17.95 -0.74 -13.67
CA ALA A 146 -17.68 -2.16 -13.46
C ALA A 146 -16.59 -2.73 -14.39
N ALA A 147 -16.28 -2.06 -15.51
CA ALA A 147 -15.16 -2.40 -16.39
C ALA A 147 -13.78 -2.24 -15.72
N ALA A 148 -13.61 -1.28 -14.79
CA ALA A 148 -12.36 -1.14 -14.03
C ALA A 148 -12.15 -2.29 -13.03
N LEU A 149 -13.24 -2.94 -12.58
CA LEU A 149 -13.23 -4.14 -11.73
C LEU A 149 -12.97 -5.43 -12.52
N ALA A 150 -12.99 -5.38 -13.85
CA ALA A 150 -12.72 -6.52 -14.74
C ALA A 150 -11.28 -6.55 -15.27
N ALA A 151 -10.52 -5.46 -15.13
CA ALA A 151 -9.13 -5.41 -15.56
C ALA A 151 -8.25 -6.29 -14.64
N PRO A 152 -7.35 -7.11 -15.19
CA PRO A 152 -6.41 -7.88 -14.38
C PRO A 152 -5.57 -6.94 -13.52
N THR A 153 -5.34 -7.32 -12.26
CA THR A 153 -4.51 -6.55 -11.32
C THR A 153 -3.15 -6.28 -11.94
N LEU A 154 -2.47 -5.19 -11.56
CA LEU A 154 -1.10 -4.91 -12.01
C LEU A 154 -0.18 -6.12 -11.77
N ALA A 155 -0.33 -6.80 -10.62
CA ALA A 155 0.39 -8.01 -10.31
C ALA A 155 0.18 -9.09 -11.38
N ARG A 156 -1.07 -9.39 -11.76
CA ARG A 156 -1.38 -10.37 -12.81
C ARG A 156 -0.87 -9.95 -14.19
N ARG A 157 -1.00 -8.67 -14.53
CA ARG A 157 -0.45 -8.11 -15.80
C ARG A 157 1.05 -8.31 -15.91
N LEU A 158 1.77 -8.27 -14.79
CA LEU A 158 3.21 -8.48 -14.70
C LEU A 158 3.60 -9.94 -14.39
N GLY A 159 2.65 -10.89 -14.43
CA GLY A 159 2.89 -12.31 -14.18
C GLY A 159 3.13 -12.70 -12.72
N CYS A 160 2.90 -11.78 -11.78
CA CYS A 160 3.00 -12.02 -10.34
C CYS A 160 1.72 -12.64 -9.78
N ARG A 161 1.85 -13.56 -8.82
CA ARG A 161 0.71 -14.29 -8.24
C ARG A 161 -0.07 -13.48 -7.20
N SER A 162 0.54 -12.45 -6.64
CA SER A 162 -0.07 -11.56 -5.65
C SER A 162 0.66 -10.23 -5.60
N GLY A 163 0.07 -9.22 -4.95
CA GLY A 163 0.74 -7.96 -4.67
C GLY A 163 2.03 -8.13 -3.85
N VAL A 164 2.06 -9.10 -2.94
CA VAL A 164 3.28 -9.42 -2.18
C VAL A 164 4.37 -9.96 -3.11
N ASP A 165 4.02 -10.87 -4.02
CA ASP A 165 4.96 -11.41 -5.02
C ASP A 165 5.49 -10.29 -5.94
N LEU A 166 4.60 -9.37 -6.35
CA LEU A 166 4.94 -8.19 -7.14
C LEU A 166 5.97 -7.30 -6.43
N VAL A 167 5.71 -6.91 -5.18
CA VAL A 167 6.62 -6.05 -4.42
C VAL A 167 7.95 -6.77 -4.14
N CYS A 168 7.92 -8.06 -3.79
CA CYS A 168 9.16 -8.82 -3.56
C CYS A 168 10.04 -8.83 -4.82
N THR A 169 9.45 -9.11 -5.98
CA THR A 169 10.18 -9.18 -7.25
C THR A 169 10.71 -7.81 -7.70
N LEU A 170 9.87 -6.76 -7.69
CA LEU A 170 10.26 -5.45 -8.20
C LEU A 170 11.16 -4.67 -7.24
N ALA A 171 10.89 -4.73 -5.93
CA ALA A 171 11.65 -4.01 -4.92
C ALA A 171 12.83 -4.80 -4.34
N ARG A 172 13.01 -6.07 -4.75
CA ARG A 172 14.07 -6.99 -4.27
C ARG A 172 14.05 -7.17 -2.75
N LEU A 173 12.85 -7.36 -2.20
CA LEU A 173 12.62 -7.52 -0.76
C LEU A 173 12.18 -8.94 -0.42
N SER A 174 12.43 -9.35 0.82
CA SER A 174 11.87 -10.59 1.35
C SER A 174 10.36 -10.44 1.62
N ARG A 175 9.62 -11.56 1.58
CA ARG A 175 8.19 -11.56 1.96
C ARG A 175 7.96 -11.10 3.40
N ALA A 176 8.90 -11.43 4.31
CA ALA A 176 8.82 -11.02 5.70
C ALA A 176 8.88 -9.49 5.82
N GLU A 177 9.83 -8.87 5.13
CA GLU A 177 10.00 -7.41 5.12
C GLU A 177 8.78 -6.70 4.53
N VAL A 178 8.25 -7.20 3.40
CA VAL A 178 7.04 -6.64 2.78
C VAL A 178 5.85 -6.68 3.75
N ARG A 179 5.63 -7.79 4.44
CA ARG A 179 4.57 -7.93 5.43
C ARG A 179 4.79 -7.06 6.66
N GLN A 180 6.03 -6.95 7.13
CA GLN A 180 6.39 -6.09 8.25
C GLN A 180 6.14 -4.62 7.92
N ARG A 181 6.46 -4.16 6.70
CA ARG A 181 6.11 -2.81 6.24
C ARG A 181 4.61 -2.62 6.18
N ALA A 182 3.89 -3.56 5.57
CA ALA A 182 2.44 -3.50 5.45
C ALA A 182 1.74 -3.39 6.81
N ALA A 183 2.12 -4.26 7.76
CA ALA A 183 1.53 -4.26 9.10
C ALA A 183 1.77 -2.93 9.84
N LEU A 184 2.94 -2.31 9.67
CA LEU A 184 3.23 -1.00 10.23
C LEU A 184 2.42 0.11 9.53
N GLY A 185 2.35 0.07 8.20
CA GLY A 185 1.64 1.08 7.41
C GLY A 185 0.12 1.02 7.56
N GLU A 186 -0.48 -0.12 7.90
CA GLU A 186 -1.92 -0.20 8.27
C GLU A 186 -2.25 0.64 9.53
N LYS A 187 -1.25 0.84 10.40
CA LYS A 187 -1.40 1.60 11.65
C LYS A 187 -1.05 3.07 11.47
N ALA A 188 0.08 3.33 10.79
CA ALA A 188 0.67 4.66 10.63
C ALA A 188 0.26 5.38 9.33
N GLY A 189 -0.26 4.66 8.33
CA GLY A 189 -0.66 5.22 7.04
C GLY A 189 -2.14 5.58 6.96
N GLU A 190 -2.48 6.40 5.96
CA GLU A 190 -3.87 6.69 5.62
C GLU A 190 -4.64 5.39 5.36
N ARG A 191 -5.78 5.27 6.01
CA ARG A 191 -6.73 4.17 5.75
C ARG A 191 -7.65 4.59 4.61
N MET A 192 -8.26 3.62 3.93
CA MET A 192 -9.19 3.91 2.83
C MET A 192 -10.54 3.29 3.13
N LEU A 193 -11.59 4.10 3.13
CA LEU A 193 -12.97 3.62 3.23
C LEU A 193 -13.77 4.20 2.07
N LEU A 194 -14.32 3.32 1.22
CA LEU A 194 -15.11 3.71 0.05
C LEU A 194 -14.37 4.71 -0.86
N GLY A 195 -13.06 4.54 -1.03
CA GLY A 195 -12.21 5.42 -1.84
C GLY A 195 -11.91 6.77 -1.21
N ARG A 196 -12.28 6.99 0.05
CA ARG A 196 -11.94 8.20 0.81
C ARG A 196 -10.79 7.91 1.78
N PRO A 197 -9.76 8.77 1.83
CA PRO A 197 -8.73 8.65 2.83
C PRO A 197 -9.32 8.95 4.21
N LEU A 198 -8.94 8.12 5.17
CA LEU A 198 -9.23 8.24 6.58
C LEU A 198 -7.91 8.43 7.32
N THR A 199 -7.99 9.18 8.41
CA THR A 199 -6.86 9.37 9.34
C THR A 199 -6.25 8.02 9.73
N PRO A 200 -4.90 7.93 9.84
CA PRO A 200 -4.23 6.77 10.39
C PRO A 200 -4.79 6.33 11.75
N THR A 201 -4.49 5.09 12.15
CA THR A 201 -4.87 4.61 13.50
C THR A 201 -4.10 5.38 14.57
N TYR A 202 -2.83 5.69 14.29
CA TYR A 202 -1.93 6.48 15.13
C TYR A 202 -1.41 7.66 14.28
N PRO A 203 -2.13 8.80 14.27
CA PRO A 203 -1.84 9.92 13.37
C PRO A 203 -0.51 10.61 13.66
N VAL A 204 -0.17 10.82 14.94
CA VAL A 204 1.09 11.50 15.33
C VAL A 204 2.29 10.65 14.94
N LEU A 205 2.19 9.33 15.12
CA LEU A 205 3.20 8.39 14.66
C LEU A 205 3.29 8.36 13.13
N GLY A 206 2.14 8.40 12.45
CA GLY A 206 2.08 8.44 10.99
C GLY A 206 2.83 9.62 10.39
N GLU A 207 2.58 10.81 10.91
CA GLU A 207 3.27 12.04 10.51
C GLU A 207 4.77 11.97 10.81
N ALA A 208 5.15 11.52 12.02
CA ALA A 208 6.54 11.41 12.42
C ALA A 208 7.33 10.37 11.59
N LEU A 209 6.70 9.25 11.24
CA LEU A 209 7.29 8.23 10.38
C LEU A 209 7.44 8.75 8.94
N GLN A 210 6.40 9.38 8.38
CA GLN A 210 6.43 9.92 7.03
C GLN A 210 7.46 11.06 6.89
N GLY A 211 7.60 11.89 7.92
CA GLY A 211 8.59 12.96 7.98
C GLY A 211 10.01 12.52 8.36
N GLY A 212 10.22 11.23 8.67
CA GLY A 212 11.52 10.69 9.08
C GLY A 212 12.02 11.14 10.46
N ALA A 213 11.15 11.75 11.27
CA ALA A 213 11.45 12.11 12.65
C ALA A 213 11.62 10.87 13.54
N VAL A 214 10.92 9.78 13.21
CA VAL A 214 11.03 8.48 13.88
C VAL A 214 11.42 7.41 12.85
N GLY A 215 12.37 6.55 13.20
CA GLY A 215 12.77 5.42 12.35
C GLY A 215 11.78 4.25 12.39
N VAL A 216 11.82 3.38 11.38
CA VAL A 216 10.90 2.23 11.26
C VAL A 216 10.91 1.32 12.49
N GLU A 217 12.08 1.03 13.06
CA GLU A 217 12.20 0.16 14.23
C GLU A 217 11.59 0.79 15.49
N GLN A 218 11.76 2.09 15.68
CA GLN A 218 11.10 2.83 16.76
C GLN A 218 9.58 2.82 16.55
N ALA A 219 9.11 3.06 15.33
CA ALA A 219 7.69 3.05 15.00
C ALA A 219 7.03 1.68 15.29
N ARG A 220 7.71 0.57 14.99
CA ARG A 220 7.22 -0.78 15.35
C ARG A 220 7.05 -0.96 16.86
N VAL A 221 8.00 -0.46 17.65
CA VAL A 221 7.92 -0.51 19.12
C VAL A 221 6.74 0.33 19.61
N ILE A 222 6.60 1.57 19.11
CA ILE A 222 5.52 2.47 19.49
C ILE A 222 4.16 1.84 19.17
N VAL A 223 3.96 1.32 17.96
CA VAL A 223 2.72 0.61 17.58
C VAL A 223 2.43 -0.55 18.53
N LYS A 224 3.45 -1.35 18.88
CA LYS A 224 3.28 -2.49 19.79
C LYS A 224 2.80 -2.05 21.18
N VAL A 225 3.34 -0.95 21.71
CA VAL A 225 2.92 -0.38 22.99
C VAL A 225 1.48 0.12 22.90
N LEU A 226 1.16 0.95 21.89
CA LEU A 226 -0.16 1.53 21.71
C LEU A 226 -1.25 0.48 21.50
N ASP A 227 -0.99 -0.53 20.67
CA ASP A 227 -1.93 -1.65 20.46
C ASP A 227 -2.20 -2.44 21.75
N GLY A 228 -1.22 -2.53 22.65
CA GLY A 228 -1.37 -3.18 23.95
C GLY A 228 -2.24 -2.39 24.95
N LEU A 229 -2.20 -1.06 24.86
CA LEU A 229 -2.96 -0.15 25.74
C LEU A 229 -4.36 0.17 25.21
N ARG A 230 -4.59 -0.01 23.90
CA ARG A 230 -5.82 0.41 23.21
C ARG A 230 -7.12 -0.18 23.77
N SER A 231 -7.06 -1.36 24.42
CA SER A 231 -8.24 -1.99 25.02
C SER A 231 -8.47 -1.61 26.50
N SER A 232 -7.48 -1.00 27.16
CA SER A 232 -7.51 -0.72 28.60
C SER A 232 -7.58 0.77 28.95
N VAL A 233 -7.32 1.65 27.99
CA VAL A 233 -7.15 3.08 28.20
C VAL A 233 -8.19 3.88 27.40
N LEU A 234 -8.60 5.05 27.90
CA LEU A 234 -9.47 5.97 27.18
C LEU A 234 -8.77 6.53 25.93
N ILE A 235 -9.54 6.97 24.94
CA ILE A 235 -8.98 7.48 23.68
C ILE A 235 -8.08 8.70 23.92
N GLU A 236 -8.50 9.64 24.77
CA GLU A 236 -7.72 10.85 25.06
C GLU A 236 -6.37 10.55 25.72
N ASP A 237 -6.35 9.56 26.61
CA ASP A 237 -5.13 9.09 27.27
C ASP A 237 -4.23 8.37 26.26
N LEU A 238 -4.79 7.57 25.35
CA LEU A 238 -4.03 6.91 24.28
C LEU A 238 -3.36 7.92 23.35
N ASP A 239 -4.05 9.01 22.99
CA ASP A 239 -3.50 10.11 22.19
C ASP A 239 -2.34 10.82 22.92
N ARG A 240 -2.42 10.92 24.25
CA ARG A 240 -1.33 11.45 25.09
C ARG A 240 -0.14 10.50 25.12
N VAL A 241 -0.38 9.19 25.24
CA VAL A 241 0.68 8.18 25.18
C VAL A 241 1.38 8.20 23.82
N GLU A 242 0.62 8.29 22.73
CA GLU A 242 1.17 8.38 21.37
C GLU A 242 2.10 9.59 21.23
N ARG A 243 1.64 10.80 21.60
CA ARG A 243 2.46 12.01 21.56
C ARG A 243 3.74 11.88 22.40
N SER A 244 3.63 11.36 23.62
CA SER A 244 4.78 11.18 24.50
C SER A 244 5.82 10.21 23.93
N LEU A 245 5.38 9.05 23.41
CA LEU A 245 6.28 8.06 22.82
C LEU A 245 6.94 8.56 21.53
N VAL A 246 6.19 9.29 20.69
CA VAL A 246 6.73 9.89 19.46
C VAL A 246 7.72 11.00 19.77
N ALA A 247 7.43 11.86 20.75
CA ALA A 247 8.35 12.90 21.21
C ALA A 247 9.66 12.29 21.75
N SER A 248 9.58 11.29 22.63
CA SER A 248 10.75 10.54 23.10
C SER A 248 11.52 9.87 21.96
N GLY A 249 10.82 9.25 21.00
CA GLY A 249 11.43 8.55 19.88
C GLY A 249 12.15 9.48 18.89
N SER A 250 11.58 10.65 18.65
CA SER A 250 12.17 11.66 17.75
C SER A 250 13.21 12.54 18.44
N GLY A 251 13.20 12.61 19.77
CA GLY A 251 13.96 13.60 20.54
C GLY A 251 13.36 15.00 20.48
N ALA A 252 12.13 15.16 19.98
CA ALA A 252 11.46 16.45 19.96
C ALA A 252 11.16 16.92 21.40
N ILE A 253 11.41 18.21 21.67
CA ILE A 253 11.02 18.85 22.91
C ILE A 253 9.58 19.32 22.73
N THR A 254 8.65 18.65 23.40
CA THR A 254 7.22 18.95 23.40
C THR A 254 6.75 19.21 24.83
N PRO A 255 5.53 19.73 25.06
CA PRO A 255 5.00 19.92 26.42
C PRO A 255 5.01 18.64 27.27
N GLU A 256 4.98 17.47 26.64
CA GLU A 256 5.03 16.16 27.29
C GLU A 256 6.45 15.72 27.68
N THR A 257 7.50 16.28 27.06
CA THR A 257 8.90 15.90 27.30
C THR A 257 9.73 17.02 27.92
N GLU A 258 9.24 18.25 27.92
CA GLU A 258 9.91 19.42 28.50
C GLU A 258 10.22 19.20 29.98
N GLY A 259 11.47 19.44 30.37
CA GLY A 259 11.94 19.30 31.76
C GLY A 259 12.21 17.85 32.21
N LEU A 260 11.96 16.84 31.37
CA LEU A 260 12.29 15.44 31.69
C LEU A 260 13.75 15.10 31.37
N PRO A 261 14.39 14.19 32.13
CA PRO A 261 15.71 13.66 31.77
C PRO A 261 15.70 13.06 30.36
N GLY A 262 16.61 13.54 29.50
CA GLY A 262 16.71 13.07 28.11
C GLY A 262 15.88 13.86 27.10
N ALA A 263 15.22 14.96 27.49
CA ALA A 263 14.60 15.89 26.53
C ALA A 263 15.63 16.34 25.47
N GLY A 264 15.24 16.31 24.19
CA GLY A 264 16.15 16.62 23.08
C GLY A 264 16.97 15.43 22.55
N ILE A 265 16.91 14.25 23.21
CA ILE A 265 17.64 13.05 22.80
C ILE A 265 16.65 11.99 22.32
N ALA A 266 16.83 11.52 21.09
CA ALA A 266 16.02 10.45 20.53
C ALA A 266 16.27 9.12 21.27
N PHE A 267 15.22 8.51 21.80
CA PHE A 267 15.30 7.25 22.54
C PHE A 267 15.54 6.07 21.60
N ALA A 268 16.51 5.22 21.94
CA ALA A 268 16.66 3.93 21.28
C ALA A 268 15.41 3.05 21.49
N PRO A 269 15.14 2.07 20.60
CA PRO A 269 13.94 1.23 20.69
C PRO A 269 13.74 0.54 22.04
N GLU A 270 14.82 0.22 22.78
CA GLU A 270 14.70 -0.39 24.11
C GLU A 270 14.18 0.58 25.17
N LEU A 271 14.62 1.85 25.15
CA LEU A 271 14.11 2.87 26.07
C LEU A 271 12.64 3.17 25.80
N LEU A 272 12.21 3.14 24.54
CA LEU A 272 10.79 3.26 24.19
C LEU A 272 9.95 2.10 24.73
N ARG A 273 10.49 0.87 24.75
CA ARG A 273 9.80 -0.27 25.40
C ARG A 273 9.67 -0.07 26.90
N GLN A 274 10.75 0.39 27.54
CA GLN A 274 10.75 0.64 28.99
C GLN A 274 9.77 1.76 29.36
N GLN A 275 9.73 2.86 28.60
CA GLN A 275 8.74 3.92 28.77
C GLN A 275 7.33 3.37 28.57
N GLY A 276 7.12 2.50 27.57
CA GLY A 276 5.83 1.85 27.33
C GLY A 276 5.30 0.99 28.50
N ILE A 277 6.19 0.43 29.33
CA ILE A 277 5.81 -0.34 30.54
C ILE A 277 5.33 0.58 31.68
N GLN A 278 5.68 1.86 31.65
CA GLN A 278 5.30 2.83 32.69
C GLN A 278 3.90 3.41 32.49
N TRP A 279 3.27 3.15 31.35
CA TRP A 279 1.88 3.49 31.03
C TRP A 279 0.94 2.35 31.40
#